data_AF-M7BBU8-F1
#
_entry.id   AF-M7BBU8-F1
#
_cell.length_a   1.000
_cell.length_b   1.000
_cell.length_c   1.000
_cell.angle_alpha   90.00
_cell.angle_beta   90.00
_cell.angle_gamma   90.00
#
_symmetry.space_group_name_H-M   'P 1'
#
loop_
_entity.id
_entity.type
_entity.pdbx_description
1 polymer ?
#
loop_
_entity_poly.entity_id
_entity_poly.type
_entity_poly.pdbx_seq_one_letter_code
_entity_poly.pdbx_strand_id
1 'polypeptide(L)'
;MLDQAESQLENGTTWHNPEPPENIGTEKDRANCPFYIKTGSCRFGDRCSRKHNYPTSSQTLLIRGMFVTFGMEQCRRDDYDTDASLEYSEEETYQQFLDFYEDVLPEFKNVGKVIQFKVSCNFEPHLRGNVYVQYQS
;
A
#
# COMPACT_ATOMS: atom_id res chain seq x y z
N MET A 1 1.30 22.77 1.87
CA MET A 1 1.40 21.36 2.36
C MET A 1 2.63 20.63 1.83
N LEU A 2 3.14 20.99 0.64
CA LEU A 2 4.56 20.79 0.35
C LEU A 2 5.41 21.42 1.47
N ASP A 3 4.98 22.56 2.02
CA ASP A 3 5.71 23.29 3.07
C ASP A 3 5.88 22.52 4.39
N GLN A 4 4.93 21.63 4.76
CA GLN A 4 5.04 20.80 5.98
C GLN A 4 5.88 19.53 5.75
N ALA A 5 5.90 19.01 4.52
CA ALA A 5 6.80 17.94 4.14
C ALA A 5 8.24 18.47 3.96
N GLU A 6 8.39 19.67 3.41
CA GLU A 6 9.65 20.39 3.26
C GLU A 6 10.22 20.84 4.60
N SER A 7 9.39 21.34 5.54
CA SER A 7 9.88 21.70 6.89
C SER A 7 10.35 20.49 7.70
N GLN A 8 9.95 19.27 7.34
CA GLN A 8 10.46 18.04 7.97
C GLN A 8 11.80 17.57 7.40
N LEU A 9 12.18 18.02 6.19
CA LEU A 9 13.51 17.78 5.62
C LEU A 9 14.60 18.55 6.39
N GLU A 10 14.28 19.73 6.94
CA GLU A 10 15.23 20.54 7.73
C GLU A 10 15.57 19.92 9.10
N ASN A 11 14.75 18.98 9.60
CA ASN A 11 14.91 18.37 10.93
C ASN A 11 15.69 17.04 10.93
N GLY A 12 16.34 16.67 9.83
CA GLY A 12 17.30 15.55 9.80
C GLY A 12 16.70 14.16 10.07
N THR A 13 15.38 14.01 10.04
CA THR A 13 14.74 12.68 10.02
C THR A 13 14.61 12.24 8.57
N THR A 14 15.43 11.28 8.18
CA THR A 14 15.39 10.70 6.83
C THR A 14 14.03 10.05 6.62
N TRP A 15 13.21 10.64 5.75
CA TRP A 15 11.95 10.10 5.23
C TRP A 15 12.24 8.91 4.29
N HIS A 16 12.91 7.88 4.80
CA HIS A 16 13.20 6.66 4.06
C HIS A 16 12.65 5.45 4.81
N ASN A 17 12.27 4.43 4.04
CA ASN A 17 11.97 3.12 4.62
C ASN A 17 13.25 2.61 5.31
N PRO A 18 13.15 1.99 6.50
CA PRO A 18 14.30 1.41 7.17
C PRO A 18 14.97 0.35 6.29
N GLU A 19 16.28 0.21 6.44
CA GLU A 19 17.05 -0.83 5.75
C GLU A 19 16.49 -2.22 6.08
N PRO A 20 16.30 -3.09 5.07
CA PRO A 20 15.75 -4.41 5.30
C PRO A 20 16.71 -5.27 6.15
N PRO A 21 16.19 -6.09 7.10
CA PRO A 21 17.02 -7.01 7.89
C PRO A 21 17.78 -8.01 6.99
N GLU A 22 19.02 -8.33 7.35
CA GLU A 22 19.81 -9.33 6.62
C GLU A 22 19.18 -10.73 6.72
N ASN A 23 19.13 -11.45 5.59
CA ASN A 23 18.65 -12.84 5.43
C ASN A 23 17.16 -13.14 5.67
N ILE A 24 16.33 -12.22 6.18
CA ILE A 24 14.88 -12.45 6.37
C ILE A 24 14.11 -12.01 5.12
N GLY A 25 13.26 -12.88 4.57
CA GLY A 25 12.44 -12.55 3.39
C GLY A 25 13.22 -12.45 2.07
N THR A 26 14.42 -13.02 2.01
CA THR A 26 15.18 -13.16 0.75
C THR A 26 14.73 -14.41 -0.02
N GLU A 27 14.95 -14.47 -1.33
CA GLU A 27 14.57 -15.64 -2.15
C GLU A 27 15.31 -16.93 -1.75
N LYS A 28 16.40 -16.79 -0.99
CA LYS A 28 17.17 -17.91 -0.44
C LYS A 28 16.43 -18.63 0.68
N ASP A 29 15.50 -17.95 1.37
CA ASP A 29 14.58 -18.59 2.30
C ASP A 29 13.48 -19.31 1.51
N ARG A 30 13.58 -20.65 1.47
CA ARG A 30 12.62 -21.50 0.79
C ARG A 30 11.40 -21.84 1.65
N ALA A 31 11.48 -21.65 2.97
CA ALA A 31 10.41 -21.99 3.89
C ALA A 31 9.35 -20.88 3.95
N ASN A 32 9.79 -19.61 3.96
CA ASN A 32 8.88 -18.47 4.03
C ASN A 32 8.68 -17.79 2.67
N CYS A 33 7.51 -17.20 2.48
CA CYS A 33 7.21 -16.44 1.27
C CYS A 33 7.90 -15.06 1.32
N PRO A 34 8.86 -14.77 0.42
CA PRO A 34 9.58 -13.49 0.45
C PRO A 34 8.66 -12.31 0.13
N PHE A 35 7.64 -12.52 -0.72
CA PHE A 35 6.67 -11.48 -1.05
C PHE A 35 5.81 -11.13 0.18
N TYR A 36 5.25 -12.14 0.83
CA TYR A 36 4.40 -11.93 2.00
C TYR A 36 5.17 -11.30 3.16
N ILE A 37 6.41 -11.71 3.41
CA ILE A 37 7.24 -11.11 4.47
C ILE A 37 7.45 -9.61 4.21
N LYS A 38 7.69 -9.21 2.96
CA LYS A 38 7.99 -7.81 2.63
C LYS A 38 6.75 -6.92 2.54
N THR A 39 5.65 -7.45 2.01
CA THR A 39 4.48 -6.63 1.64
C THR A 39 3.21 -7.01 2.39
N GLY A 40 3.22 -8.06 3.21
CA GLY A 40 1.99 -8.61 3.82
C GLY A 40 0.99 -9.19 2.81
N SER A 41 1.37 -9.29 1.53
CA SER A 41 0.52 -9.83 0.47
C SER A 41 1.27 -10.74 -0.51
N CYS A 42 0.55 -11.71 -1.06
CA CYS A 42 1.07 -12.68 -2.02
C CYS A 42 0.00 -12.99 -3.06
N ARG A 43 0.39 -13.03 -4.34
CA ARG A 43 -0.50 -13.38 -5.47
C ARG A 43 -1.17 -14.75 -5.33
N PHE A 44 -0.58 -15.66 -4.56
CA PHE A 44 -1.10 -17.01 -4.35
C PHE A 44 -2.02 -17.11 -3.13
N GLY A 45 -2.09 -16.07 -2.28
CA GLY A 45 -2.89 -16.09 -1.05
C GLY A 45 -2.64 -17.35 -0.23
N ASP A 46 -3.69 -17.99 0.25
CA ASP A 46 -3.62 -19.21 1.06
C ASP A 46 -3.16 -20.45 0.26
N ARG A 47 -3.11 -20.37 -1.07
CA ARG A 47 -2.57 -21.43 -1.93
C ARG A 47 -1.06 -21.33 -2.12
N CYS A 48 -0.38 -20.37 -1.48
CA CYS A 48 1.06 -20.28 -1.54
C CYS A 48 1.71 -21.53 -0.96
N SER A 49 2.70 -22.10 -1.65
CA SER A 49 3.46 -23.25 -1.16
C SER A 49 4.46 -22.90 -0.05
N ARG A 50 4.70 -21.60 0.19
CA ARG A 50 5.61 -21.09 1.23
C ARG A 50 4.81 -20.48 2.37
N LYS A 51 5.39 -20.45 3.56
CA LYS A 51 4.71 -19.98 4.78
C LYS A 51 4.43 -18.48 4.75
N HIS A 52 3.22 -18.10 5.16
CA HIS A 52 2.80 -16.74 5.49
C HIS A 52 2.68 -16.62 7.02
N ASN A 53 3.40 -15.69 7.63
CA ASN A 53 3.35 -15.48 9.09
C ASN A 53 2.41 -14.32 9.41
N TYR A 54 1.34 -14.58 10.14
CA TYR A 54 0.36 -13.57 10.55
C TYR A 54 0.63 -13.18 12.01
N PRO A 55 1.30 -12.05 12.27
CA PRO A 55 1.62 -11.66 13.64
C PRO A 55 0.33 -11.31 14.40
N THR A 56 0.25 -11.70 15.67
CA THR A 56 -0.88 -11.34 16.55
C THR A 56 -0.81 -9.88 17.02
N SER A 57 0.37 -9.26 16.94
CA SER A 57 0.61 -7.86 17.24
C SER A 57 1.66 -7.29 16.28
N SER A 58 1.40 -6.10 15.75
CA SER A 58 2.27 -5.40 14.80
C SER A 58 2.00 -3.90 14.93
N GLN A 59 3.04 -3.08 14.74
CA GLN A 59 2.89 -1.63 14.62
C GLN A 59 2.28 -1.21 13.27
N THR A 60 2.35 -2.09 12.28
CA THR A 60 1.83 -1.84 10.93
C THR A 60 0.58 -2.69 10.68
N LEU A 61 -0.51 -2.02 10.32
CA LEU A 61 -1.75 -2.61 9.84
C LEU A 61 -1.76 -2.61 8.30
N LEU A 62 -2.32 -3.67 7.72
CA LEU A 62 -2.61 -3.79 6.30
C LEU A 62 -4.11 -3.99 6.11
N ILE A 63 -4.74 -3.08 5.38
CA ILE A 63 -6.14 -3.16 4.99
C ILE A 63 -6.17 -3.39 3.48
N ARG A 64 -6.64 -4.56 3.07
CA ARG A 64 -6.57 -5.00 1.68
C ARG A 64 -7.67 -4.34 0.85
N GLY A 65 -7.30 -3.77 -0.30
CA GLY A 65 -8.26 -3.18 -1.25
C GLY A 65 -9.16 -2.09 -0.67
N MET A 66 -8.67 -1.30 0.30
CA MET A 66 -9.46 -0.25 0.92
C MET A 66 -9.68 0.95 -0.01
N PHE A 67 -8.73 1.22 -0.90
CA PHE A 67 -8.85 2.26 -1.93
C PHE A 67 -8.92 1.62 -3.31
N VAL A 68 -10.09 1.64 -3.93
CA VAL A 68 -10.27 1.16 -5.30
C VAL A 68 -11.07 2.20 -6.05
N THR A 69 -10.56 2.60 -7.21
CA THR A 69 -11.28 3.44 -8.16
C THR A 69 -11.68 2.61 -9.37
N PHE A 70 -12.67 3.08 -10.09
CA PHE A 70 -13.12 2.41 -11.32
C PHE A 70 -12.00 2.35 -12.38
N GLY A 71 -11.18 3.40 -12.49
CA GLY A 71 -9.98 3.39 -13.34
C GLY A 71 -8.96 2.32 -12.94
N MET A 72 -8.86 1.97 -11.66
CA MET A 72 -8.01 0.86 -11.20
C MET A 72 -8.62 -0.52 -11.49
N GLU A 73 -9.94 -0.61 -11.68
CA GLU A 73 -10.65 -1.86 -12.02
C GLU A 73 -10.62 -2.21 -13.51
N GLN A 74 -10.50 -1.21 -14.38
CA GLN A 74 -10.78 -1.34 -15.81
C GLN A 74 -9.74 -2.07 -16.68
N CYS A 75 -8.50 -2.41 -16.24
CA CYS A 75 -7.58 -3.15 -17.16
C CYS A 75 -7.94 -4.65 -17.36
N ARG A 76 -9.23 -4.99 -17.31
CA ARG A 76 -9.80 -6.26 -17.75
C ARG A 76 -10.84 -6.13 -18.87
N ARG A 77 -11.15 -4.93 -19.37
CA ARG A 77 -12.08 -4.79 -20.51
C ARG A 77 -11.34 -4.99 -21.83
N ASP A 78 -11.98 -5.75 -22.71
CA ASP A 78 -11.47 -6.27 -23.97
C ASP A 78 -11.05 -5.13 -24.93
N ASP A 79 -10.06 -5.39 -25.77
CA ASP A 79 -9.43 -4.49 -26.77
C ASP A 79 -10.38 -3.86 -27.82
N TYR A 80 -11.70 -4.05 -27.66
CA TYR A 80 -12.75 -3.56 -28.55
C TYR A 80 -13.38 -2.24 -28.09
N ASP A 81 -13.05 -1.77 -26.88
CA ASP A 81 -13.53 -0.49 -26.36
C ASP A 81 -12.43 0.58 -26.48
N THR A 82 -12.26 1.12 -27.68
CA THR A 82 -11.30 2.19 -27.99
C THR A 82 -11.53 3.47 -27.16
N ASP A 83 -12.69 3.61 -26.51
CA ASP A 83 -13.05 4.77 -25.68
C ASP A 83 -12.73 4.56 -24.18
N ALA A 84 -12.56 3.32 -23.73
CA ALA A 84 -12.31 3.02 -22.30
C ALA A 84 -11.04 3.70 -21.74
N SER A 85 -10.03 3.97 -22.58
CA SER A 85 -8.82 4.71 -22.18
C SER A 85 -8.99 6.24 -22.12
N LEU A 86 -10.11 6.78 -22.61
CA LEU A 86 -10.43 8.21 -22.58
C LEU A 86 -11.38 8.57 -21.42
N GLU A 87 -11.96 7.58 -20.74
CA GLU A 87 -12.93 7.81 -19.66
C GLU A 87 -12.30 8.33 -18.37
N TYR A 88 -10.98 8.19 -18.16
CA TYR A 88 -10.31 8.57 -16.92
C TYR A 88 -8.92 9.16 -17.13
N SER A 89 -8.70 10.33 -16.54
CA SER A 89 -7.38 10.94 -16.44
C SER A 89 -6.64 10.50 -15.17
N GLU A 90 -5.30 10.53 -15.20
CA GLU A 90 -4.48 10.37 -14.00
C GLU A 90 -4.82 11.43 -12.94
N GLU A 91 -5.25 12.61 -13.38
CA GLU A 91 -5.67 13.73 -12.53
C GLU A 91 -6.93 13.42 -11.72
N GLU A 92 -7.96 12.84 -12.35
CA GLU A 92 -9.18 12.40 -11.65
C GLU A 92 -8.88 11.28 -10.63
N THR A 93 -8.02 10.33 -11.00
CA THR A 93 -7.60 9.25 -10.08
C THR A 93 -6.87 9.84 -8.86
N TYR A 94 -6.01 10.83 -9.09
CA TYR A 94 -5.31 11.52 -8.01
C TYR A 94 -6.27 12.32 -7.13
N GLN A 95 -7.26 13.01 -7.70
CA GLN A 95 -8.27 13.73 -6.92
C GLN A 95 -9.09 12.77 -6.05
N GLN A 96 -9.51 11.63 -6.59
CA GLN A 96 -10.19 10.58 -5.82
C GLN A 96 -9.31 10.03 -4.69
N PHE A 97 -8.01 9.90 -4.92
CA PHE A 97 -7.06 9.54 -3.88
C PHE A 97 -6.96 10.61 -2.78
N LEU A 98 -6.92 11.90 -3.14
CA LEU A 98 -6.90 12.99 -2.17
C LEU A 98 -8.16 12.99 -1.31
N ASP A 99 -9.33 12.86 -1.93
CA ASP A 99 -10.61 12.82 -1.21
C ASP A 99 -10.64 11.63 -0.23
N PHE A 100 -10.19 10.46 -0.69
CA PHE A 100 -10.02 9.29 0.17
C PHE A 100 -9.04 9.54 1.33
N TYR A 101 -7.88 10.13 1.04
CA TYR A 101 -6.83 10.35 2.03
C TYR A 101 -7.28 11.32 3.13
N GLU A 102 -7.95 12.40 2.76
CA GLU A 102 -8.46 13.40 3.70
C GLU A 102 -9.64 12.89 4.54
N ASP A 103 -10.44 11.96 4.02
CA ASP A 103 -11.51 11.31 4.78
C ASP A 103 -10.95 10.25 5.75
N VAL A 104 -10.00 9.44 5.29
CA VAL A 104 -9.60 8.22 6.00
C VAL A 104 -8.46 8.43 6.99
N LEU A 105 -7.47 9.27 6.67
CA LEU A 105 -6.31 9.46 7.55
C LEU A 105 -6.69 10.01 8.94
N PRO A 106 -7.63 10.98 9.09
CA PRO A 106 -8.05 11.47 10.40
C PRO A 106 -8.57 10.35 11.32
N GLU A 107 -9.32 9.39 10.77
CA GLU A 107 -9.85 8.26 11.54
C GLU A 107 -8.74 7.40 12.15
N PHE A 108 -7.66 7.15 11.40
CA PHE A 108 -6.51 6.42 11.95
C PHE A 108 -5.73 7.26 12.97
N LYS A 109 -5.65 8.58 12.78
CA LYS A 109 -5.01 9.50 13.74
C LYS A 109 -5.79 9.60 15.06
N ASN A 110 -7.10 9.40 15.04
CA ASN A 110 -7.93 9.37 16.25
C ASN A 110 -7.61 8.18 17.16
N VAL A 111 -7.13 7.07 16.59
CA VAL A 111 -6.77 5.85 17.35
C VAL A 111 -5.37 5.95 17.96
N GLY A 112 -4.44 6.65 17.29
CA GLY A 112 -3.07 6.77 17.75
C GLY A 112 -2.19 7.56 16.79
N LYS A 113 -0.92 7.73 17.16
CA LYS A 113 0.02 8.50 16.33
C LYS A 113 0.46 7.68 15.12
N VAL A 114 -0.07 8.05 13.95
CA VAL A 114 0.32 7.50 12.64
C VAL A 114 1.67 8.06 12.22
N ILE A 115 2.61 7.16 11.91
CA ILE A 115 3.96 7.47 11.39
C ILE A 115 3.97 7.35 9.86
N GLN A 116 3.30 6.34 9.30
CA GLN A 116 3.16 6.17 7.85
C GLN A 116 1.73 5.82 7.48
N PHE A 117 1.23 6.43 6.42
CA PHE A 117 -0.01 6.06 5.75
C PHE A 117 0.30 5.94 4.27
N LYS A 118 0.21 4.72 3.71
CA LYS A 118 0.57 4.44 2.32
C LYS A 118 -0.51 3.65 1.62
N VAL A 119 -0.79 4.00 0.38
CA VAL A 119 -1.81 3.35 -0.45
C VAL A 119 -1.17 2.79 -1.71
N SER A 120 -1.42 1.52 -1.99
CA SER A 120 -0.89 0.82 -3.17
C SER A 120 -1.72 1.12 -4.41
N CYS A 121 -1.13 1.81 -5.37
CA CYS A 121 -1.71 2.00 -6.72
C CYS A 121 -1.30 0.86 -7.69
N ASN A 122 -1.28 -0.39 -7.20
CA ASN A 122 -0.89 -1.53 -8.03
C ASN A 122 -2.07 -2.03 -8.88
N PHE A 123 -1.79 -2.52 -10.09
CA PHE A 123 -2.81 -3.17 -10.90
C PHE A 123 -3.19 -4.56 -10.37
N GLU A 124 -2.23 -5.38 -9.93
CA GLU A 124 -2.53 -6.77 -9.61
C GLU A 124 -3.43 -6.91 -8.36
N PRO A 125 -4.48 -7.76 -8.37
CA PRO A 125 -5.52 -7.77 -7.31
C PRO A 125 -5.03 -8.01 -5.89
N HIS A 126 -3.91 -8.71 -5.70
CA HIS A 126 -3.38 -8.97 -4.37
C HIS A 126 -2.70 -7.73 -3.73
N LEU A 127 -2.35 -6.71 -4.51
CA LEU A 127 -1.72 -5.47 -4.03
C LEU A 127 -2.61 -4.24 -4.24
N ARG A 128 -3.50 -4.28 -5.23
CA ARG A 128 -4.37 -3.16 -5.60
C ARG A 128 -5.10 -2.60 -4.39
N GLY A 129 -4.96 -1.30 -4.17
CA GLY A 129 -5.73 -0.58 -3.15
C GLY A 129 -5.37 -0.91 -1.72
N ASN A 130 -4.29 -1.67 -1.48
CA ASN A 130 -3.85 -1.99 -0.13
C ASN A 130 -3.41 -0.71 0.60
N VAL A 131 -3.91 -0.53 1.82
CA VAL A 131 -3.54 0.58 2.69
C VAL A 131 -2.69 0.04 3.84
N TYR A 132 -1.51 0.64 4.02
CA TYR A 132 -0.57 0.34 5.08
C TYR A 132 -0.54 1.51 6.05
N VAL A 133 -0.87 1.23 7.32
CA VAL A 133 -0.88 2.21 8.40
C VAL A 133 0.11 1.77 9.46
N GLN A 134 1.16 2.55 9.68
CA GLN A 134 2.14 2.31 10.73
C GLN A 134 1.90 3.27 11.90
N TYR A 135 1.76 2.73 13.10
CA TYR A 135 1.65 3.48 14.35
C TYR A 135 2.99 3.61 15.06
N GLN A 136 3.12 4.65 15.87
CA GLN A 136 4.18 4.75 16.87
C GLN A 136 3.96 3.65 17.94
N SER A 137 5.05 2.97 18.33
CA SER A 137 5.02 1.97 19.41
C SER A 137 4.61 2.55 20.75
#